data_AF-A0A7X6P5X4-F1
#
_entry.id   AF-A0A7X6P5X4-F1
#
_cell.length_a   1.000
_cell.length_b   1.000
_cell.length_c   1.000
_cell.angle_alpha   90.00
_cell.angle_beta   90.00
_cell.angle_gamma   90.00
#
_symmetry.space_group_name_H-M   'P 1'
#
loop_
_entity.id
_entity.type
_entity.pdbx_description
1 polymer ?
#
loop_
_entity_poly.entity_id
_entity_poly.type
_entity_poly.pdbx_seq_one_letter_code
_entity_poly.pdbx_strand_id
1 'polypeptide(L)'
;IIESIYTIFVAISILACVPQVLQLLRVKQSTEFELRTWTIWLVSQTISTIYFFEIKAYLVAIFAIGWSLFYLAMVALIIYYRYRPGSETLAPVRVPTCSGEDFLNKNTP
;
A
#
# COMPACT_ATOMS: atom_id res chain seq x y z
N ILE A 1 6.96 -23.39 19.95
CA ILE A 1 5.71 -23.59 19.16
C ILE A 1 5.01 -22.26 18.90
N ILE A 2 4.60 -21.50 19.92
CA ILE A 2 3.91 -20.21 19.73
C ILE A 2 4.75 -19.23 18.92
N GLU A 3 6.04 -19.06 19.23
CA GLU A 3 6.94 -18.17 18.49
C GLU A 3 7.11 -18.58 17.01
N SER A 4 7.19 -19.88 16.74
CA SER A 4 7.32 -20.42 15.38
C SER A 4 6.05 -20.17 14.56
N ILE A 5 4.88 -20.39 15.16
CA ILE A 5 3.58 -20.10 14.54
C ILE A 5 3.47 -18.61 14.25
N TYR A 6 3.79 -17.76 15.25
CA TYR A 6 3.78 -16.31 15.09
C TYR A 6 4.69 -15.86 13.93
N THR A 7 5.90 -16.41 13.86
CA THR A 7 6.87 -16.12 12.78
C THR A 7 6.32 -16.47 11.40
N ILE A 8 5.64 -17.61 11.25
CA ILE A 8 5.02 -18.02 9.99
C ILE A 8 3.89 -17.07 9.60
N PHE A 9 3.02 -16.69 10.54
CA PHE A 9 1.95 -15.73 10.27
C PHE A 9 2.50 -14.36 9.84
N VAL A 10 3.56 -13.91 10.50
CA VAL A 10 4.25 -12.66 10.14
C VAL A 10 4.82 -12.75 8.73
N ALA A 11 5.47 -13.85 8.36
CA ALA A 11 5.97 -14.04 6.99
C ALA A 11 4.85 -14.04 5.94
N ILE A 12 3.74 -14.73 6.19
CA ILE A 12 2.57 -14.76 5.29
C ILE A 12 1.98 -13.36 5.13
N SER A 13 1.87 -12.59 6.21
CA SER A 13 1.34 -11.22 6.15
C SER A 13 2.20 -10.28 5.32
N ILE A 14 3.53 -10.42 5.36
CA ILE A 14 4.45 -9.65 4.49
C ILE A 14 4.20 -10.00 3.02
N LEU A 15 4.08 -11.30 2.70
CA LEU A 15 3.81 -11.75 1.34
C LEU A 15 2.46 -11.24 0.81
N ALA A 16 1.44 -11.17 1.67
CA ALA A 16 0.13 -10.65 1.33
C ALA A 16 0.14 -9.15 0.99
N CYS A 17 1.11 -8.38 1.50
CA CYS A 17 1.25 -6.95 1.21
C CYS A 17 2.03 -6.64 -0.08
N VAL A 18 2.76 -7.60 -0.65
CA VAL A 18 3.47 -7.46 -1.93
C VAL A 18 2.57 -6.97 -3.08
N PRO A 19 1.37 -7.54 -3.34
CA PRO A 19 0.51 -7.06 -4.41
C PRO A 19 0.09 -5.60 -4.23
N GLN A 20 -0.05 -5.10 -3.00
CA GLN A 20 -0.41 -3.71 -2.72
C GLN A 20 0.71 -2.76 -3.17
N VAL A 21 1.97 -3.09 -2.89
CA VAL A 21 3.13 -2.31 -3.35
C VAL A 21 3.23 -2.34 -4.87
N LEU A 22 3.02 -3.51 -5.48
CA LEU A 22 3.05 -3.65 -6.94
C LEU A 22 1.95 -2.83 -7.62
N GLN A 23 0.75 -2.77 -7.04
CA GLN A 23 -0.33 -1.91 -7.52
C GLN A 23 0.05 -0.43 -7.41
N LEU A 24 0.61 0.01 -6.28
CA LEU A 24 1.07 1.39 -6.10
C LEU A 24 2.13 1.77 -7.16
N LEU A 25 3.10 0.88 -7.40
CA LEU A 25 4.15 1.09 -8.40
C LEU A 25 3.61 1.13 -9.84
N ARG A 26 2.57 0.34 -10.14
CA ARG A 26 1.96 0.28 -11.48
C ARG A 26 1.07 1.49 -11.75
N VAL A 27 0.20 1.85 -10.80
CA VAL A 27 -0.77 2.94 -10.98
C VAL A 27 -0.08 4.30 -10.85
N LYS A 28 1.04 4.39 -10.10
CA LYS A 28 1.77 5.64 -9.81
C LYS A 28 0.88 6.74 -9.22
N GLN A 29 -0.28 6.39 -8.65
CA GLN A 29 -1.20 7.31 -7.96
C GLN A 29 -1.28 6.92 -6.50
N SER A 30 -0.99 7.88 -5.62
CA SER A 30 -1.04 7.70 -4.16
C SER A 30 -2.29 8.34 -3.54
N THR A 31 -3.29 8.70 -4.34
CA THR A 31 -4.49 9.43 -3.88
C THR A 31 -5.33 8.61 -2.90
N GLU A 32 -5.36 7.29 -3.07
CA GLU A 32 -6.07 6.37 -2.17
C GLU A 32 -5.29 6.11 -0.86
N PHE A 33 -4.01 6.47 -0.80
CA PHE A 33 -3.13 6.19 0.33
C PHE A 33 -2.88 7.44 1.18
N GLU A 34 -3.53 7.48 2.35
CA GLU A 34 -3.37 8.55 3.32
C GLU A 34 -2.00 8.51 4.00
N LEU A 35 -1.16 9.53 3.74
CA LEU A 35 0.20 9.64 4.29
C LEU A 35 0.21 9.52 5.82
N ARG A 36 -0.78 10.14 6.49
CA ARG A 36 -0.91 10.11 7.96
C ARG A 36 -1.00 8.68 8.48
N THR A 37 -1.80 7.83 7.85
CA THR A 37 -1.98 6.43 8.26
C THR A 37 -0.66 5.68 8.17
N TRP A 38 0.04 5.79 7.05
CA TRP A 38 1.33 5.11 6.84
C TRP A 38 2.43 5.60 7.78
N THR A 39 2.47 6.91 8.09
CA THR A 39 3.40 7.46 9.08
C THR A 39 3.12 6.93 10.49
N ILE A 40 1.85 6.82 10.90
CA ILE A 40 1.48 6.24 12.20
C ILE A 40 1.94 4.78 12.29
N TRP A 41 1.70 3.99 11.24
CA TRP A 41 2.17 2.60 11.19
C TRP A 41 3.69 2.51 11.27
N LEU A 42 4.43 3.36 10.56
CA LEU A 42 5.90 3.41 10.63
C LEU A 42 6.40 3.71 12.05
N VAL A 43 5.81 4.69 12.73
CA VAL A 43 6.18 5.06 14.10
C VAL A 43 5.87 3.92 15.07
N SER A 44 4.66 3.35 14.98
CA SER A 44 4.24 2.21 15.80
C SER A 44 5.17 1.01 15.63
N GLN A 45 5.55 0.71 14.38
CA GLN A 45 6.45 -0.40 14.07
C GLN A 45 7.87 -0.15 14.59
N THR A 46 8.34 1.11 14.54
CA THR A 46 9.64 1.51 15.09
C THR A 46 9.69 1.31 16.60
N ILE A 47 8.65 1.77 17.32
CA ILE A 47 8.52 1.57 18.78
C ILE A 47 8.48 0.07 19.11
N SER A 48 7.70 -0.70 18.36
CA SER A 48 7.62 -2.16 18.53
C SER A 48 8.96 -2.84 18.33
N THR A 49 9.74 -2.39 17.34
CA THR A 49 11.09 -2.93 17.07
C THR A 49 12.03 -2.68 18.24
N ILE A 50 12.05 -1.45 18.79
CA ILE A 50 12.84 -1.11 19.98
C ILE A 50 12.43 -2.00 21.16
N TYR A 51 11.12 -2.15 21.39
CA TYR A 51 10.60 -3.02 22.44
C TYR A 51 11.08 -4.47 22.30
N PHE A 52 11.08 -5.04 21.08
CA PHE A 52 11.57 -6.41 20.86
C PHE A 52 13.07 -6.57 21.13
N PHE A 53 13.88 -5.53 20.92
CA PHE A 53 15.28 -5.53 21.32
C PHE A 53 15.46 -5.52 22.84
N GLU A 54 14.68 -4.71 23.56
CA GLU A 54 14.72 -4.63 25.04
C GLU A 54 14.40 -5.99 25.69
N ILE A 55 13.39 -6.70 25.18
CA ILE A 55 13.04 -8.03 25.69
C ILE A 55 13.92 -9.16 25.11
N LYS A 56 14.97 -8.83 24.34
CA LYS A 56 15.92 -9.77 23.70
C LYS A 56 15.25 -10.80 22.77
N ALA A 57 14.11 -10.46 22.19
CA ALA A 57 13.39 -11.30 21.24
C ALA A 57 13.94 -11.11 19.82
N TYR A 58 15.20 -11.47 19.60
CA TYR A 58 15.94 -11.13 18.37
C TYR A 58 15.29 -11.65 17.08
N LEU A 59 14.72 -12.85 17.11
CA LEU A 59 14.05 -13.41 15.92
C LEU A 59 12.88 -12.51 15.50
N VAL A 60 12.03 -12.11 16.45
CA VAL A 60 10.89 -11.22 16.22
C VAL A 60 11.36 -9.81 15.81
N ALA A 61 12.44 -9.33 16.42
CA ALA A 61 13.05 -8.04 16.07
C ALA A 61 13.49 -7.98 14.60
N ILE A 62 14.07 -9.06 14.05
CA ILE A 62 14.45 -9.12 12.62
C ILE A 62 13.22 -8.94 11.71
N PHE A 63 12.11 -9.62 12.01
CA PHE A 63 10.88 -9.42 11.23
C PHE A 63 10.29 -8.03 11.42
N ALA A 64 10.37 -7.47 12.62
CA ALA A 64 9.91 -6.11 12.91
C ALA A 64 10.73 -5.04 12.15
N ILE A 65 12.04 -5.26 11.96
CA ILE A 65 12.89 -4.45 11.09
C ILE A 65 12.43 -4.56 9.63
N GLY A 66 12.15 -5.78 9.15
CA GLY A 66 11.61 -5.99 7.80
C GLY A 66 10.32 -5.19 7.55
N TRP A 67 9.39 -5.21 8.51
CA TRP A 67 8.18 -4.40 8.48
C TRP A 67 8.45 -2.90 8.54
N SER A 68 9.41 -2.47 9.35
CA SER A 68 9.81 -1.06 9.42
C SER A 68 10.33 -0.55 8.07
N LEU A 69 11.15 -1.34 7.39
CA LEU A 69 11.65 -1.02 6.04
C LEU A 69 10.51 -0.98 5.01
N PHE A 70 9.55 -1.89 5.10
CA PHE A 70 8.36 -1.89 4.25
C PHE A 70 7.54 -0.60 4.42
N TYR A 71 7.23 -0.21 5.66
CA TYR A 71 6.48 1.01 5.92
C TYR A 71 7.26 2.26 5.50
N LEU A 72 8.58 2.26 5.71
CA LEU A 72 9.44 3.34 5.25
C LEU A 72 9.40 3.48 3.72
N ALA A 73 9.49 2.37 2.99
CA ALA A 73 9.39 2.35 1.54
C ALA A 73 8.03 2.87 1.05
N MET A 74 6.94 2.46 1.70
CA MET A 74 5.59 2.96 1.38
C MET A 74 5.46 4.48 1.61
N VAL A 75 5.92 4.98 2.76
CA VAL A 75 5.92 6.42 3.05
C VAL A 75 6.77 7.18 2.03
N ALA A 76 7.96 6.66 1.70
CA ALA A 76 8.84 7.26 0.70
C ALA A 76 8.20 7.31 -0.69
N LEU A 77 7.54 6.23 -1.14
CA LEU A 77 6.82 6.18 -2.41
C LEU A 77 5.64 7.17 -2.44
N ILE A 78 4.85 7.23 -1.37
CA ILE A 78 3.73 8.19 -1.27
C ILE A 78 4.23 9.62 -1.37
N ILE A 79 5.31 9.96 -0.65
CA ILE A 79 5.92 11.29 -0.73
C ILE A 79 6.46 11.54 -2.15
N TYR A 80 7.20 10.59 -2.71
CA TYR A 80 7.78 10.71 -4.04
C TYR A 80 6.72 10.99 -5.12
N TYR A 81 5.62 10.22 -5.13
CA TYR A 81 4.53 10.40 -6.10
C TYR A 81 3.69 11.65 -5.84
N ARG A 82 3.57 12.13 -4.60
CA ARG A 82 2.90 13.41 -4.30
C ARG A 82 3.71 14.62 -4.80
N TYR A 83 5.04 14.58 -4.70
CA TYR A 83 5.91 15.67 -5.18
C TYR A 83 6.20 15.61 -6.68
N ARG A 84 6.14 14.42 -7.28
CA ARG A 84 6.29 14.22 -8.72
C ARG A 84 5.07 13.47 -9.27
N PRO A 85 3.88 14.12 -9.32
CA PRO A 85 2.75 13.53 -10.02
C PRO A 85 3.22 13.27 -11.45
N GLY A 86 3.31 11.99 -11.84
CA GLY A 86 3.88 11.61 -13.12
C GLY A 86 3.25 12.41 -14.24
N SER A 87 4.06 13.16 -14.99
CA SER A 87 3.66 13.93 -16.17
C SER A 87 3.11 13.07 -17.31
N GLU A 88 3.04 11.75 -17.11
CA GLU A 88 2.35 10.81 -17.98
C GLU A 88 0.86 10.81 -17.62
N THR A 89 0.20 11.88 -18.02
CA THR A 89 -1.21 11.86 -18.41
C THR A 89 -1.37 10.75 -19.46
N LEU A 90 -1.50 9.50 -19.03
CA LEU A 90 -2.24 8.53 -19.83
C LEU A 90 -3.61 9.16 -19.98
N ALA A 91 -3.88 9.64 -21.20
CA ALA A 91 -5.12 10.28 -21.58
C ALA A 91 -6.26 9.52 -20.91
N PRO A 92 -7.21 10.22 -20.26
CA PRO A 92 -8.33 9.57 -19.60
C PRO A 92 -8.86 8.52 -20.56
N VAL A 93 -8.85 7.25 -20.15
CA VAL A 93 -9.57 6.21 -20.86
C VAL A 93 -10.96 6.80 -21.01
N ARG A 94 -11.32 7.22 -22.23
CA ARG A 94 -12.67 7.67 -22.52
C ARG A 94 -13.50 6.42 -22.31
N VAL A 95 -14.02 6.28 -21.09
CA VAL A 95 -15.14 5.39 -20.86
C VAL A 95 -16.18 5.92 -21.84
N PRO A 96 -16.60 5.12 -22.85
CA PRO A 96 -17.69 5.55 -23.68
C PRO A 96 -18.84 5.77 -22.71
N THR A 97 -19.17 7.02 -22.45
CA THR A 97 -20.42 7.37 -21.81
C THR A 97 -21.47 6.82 -22.76
N CYS A 98 -22.06 5.68 -22.41
CA CYS A 98 -23.36 5.31 -22.94
C CYS A 98 -24.31 6.41 -22.49
N SER A 99 -24.32 7.53 -23.24
CA SER A 99 -25.39 8.51 -23.12
C SER A 99 -26.66 7.73 -23.41
N GLY A 100 -27.53 7.60 -22.41
CA GLY A 100 -28.81 6.90 -22.52
C GLY A 100 -29.78 7.55 -23.53
N GLU A 101 -29.35 8.59 -24.26
CA GLU A 101 -30.15 9.27 -25.27
C GLU A 101 -30.35 8.44 -26.54
N ASP A 102 -29.48 7.47 -26.85
CA ASP A 102 -29.61 6.63 -28.05
C ASP A 102 -30.74 5.57 -27.94
N PHE A 103 -31.26 5.30 -26.74
CA PHE A 103 -32.35 4.34 -26.55
C PHE A 103 -33.75 4.97 -26.69
N LEU A 104 -33.87 6.29 -26.67
CA LEU A 104 -35.19 6.96 -26.73
C LEU A 104 -35.65 7.30 -28.14
N ASN A 105 -34.80 7.18 -29.17
CA ASN A 105 -35.12 7.62 -30.54
C ASN A 105 -35.44 6.49 -31.54
N LYS A 106 -35.72 5.26 -31.08
CA LYS A 106 -36.05 4.12 -31.97
C LYS A 106 -37.51 3.66 -31.96
N ASN A 107 -38.40 4.32 -31.22
CA ASN A 107 -39.79 3.87 -31.03
C ASN A 107 -40.86 4.91 -31.38
N THR A 108 -40.61 5.80 -32.35
CA THR A 108 -41.68 6.60 -32.97
C THR A 108 -42.04 6.00 -34.32
N PRO A 109 -43.27 5.49 -34.49
CA PRO A 109 -43.77 4.91 -35.74
C PRO A 109 -44.02 5.95 -36.84
#